data_AF-A0A6J3H564-F1
#
_entry.id   AF-A0A6J3H564-F1
#
_cell.length_a   1.000
_cell.length_b   1.000
_cell.length_c   1.000
_cell.angle_alpha   90.00
_cell.angle_beta   90.00
_cell.angle_gamma   90.00
#
_symmetry.space_group_name_H-M   'P 1'
#
loop_
_entity.id
_entity.type
_entity.pdbx_description
1 polymer ?
#
loop_
_entity_poly.entity_id
_entity_poly.type
_entity_poly.pdbx_seq_one_letter_code
_entity_poly.pdbx_strand_id
1 'polypeptide(L)'
;MGMPPTPPRPLRALPQLLPAQAGPRVLTLLSLPRSNSPVPTLQEDTDSDGEEPQLYFTEPQQLLDVFRELEEQNLSLIQNRQEMEETLEELSHTLKHTQIRMDREVNQLKEWVTTMMMSITKEEDTAAELELKARVFHFGEYRGDQQDKLLQSLNRKVLDVYRHCVSTQQEANLGTVQMLTVIEHQLDELLENLERVPQVKIEQVERAKEKERRIRLREEKLQMQKILQEERLQRARARAQAEIKKNRGRTLVRRSKPPAHKIKQESEHMLMDKEKEELLFFFT
;
A
#
# COMPACT_ATOMS: atom_id res chain seq x y z
N MET A 1 5.97 14.35 -20.83
CA MET A 1 6.60 15.68 -20.90
C MET A 1 5.51 16.71 -20.66
N GLY A 2 5.27 17.05 -19.38
CA GLY A 2 4.22 18.00 -19.00
C GLY A 2 4.72 19.44 -19.17
N MET A 3 3.93 20.27 -19.84
CA MET A 3 4.18 21.70 -19.99
C MET A 3 4.13 22.39 -18.61
N PRO A 4 5.02 23.36 -18.33
CA PRO A 4 4.99 24.11 -17.07
C PRO A 4 3.79 25.08 -17.02
N PRO A 5 3.25 25.37 -15.84
CA PRO A 5 2.15 26.33 -15.68
C PRO A 5 2.62 27.76 -15.97
N THR A 6 1.78 28.50 -16.68
CA THR A 6 1.97 29.91 -17.03
C THR A 6 1.91 30.82 -15.79
N PRO A 7 2.75 31.86 -15.70
CA PRO A 7 2.72 32.79 -14.57
C PRO A 7 1.47 33.68 -14.60
N PRO A 8 0.99 34.16 -13.43
CA PRO A 8 -0.18 35.04 -13.36
C PRO A 8 0.13 36.41 -13.96
N ARG A 9 -0.82 36.94 -14.73
CA ARG A 9 -0.77 38.30 -15.30
C ARG A 9 -0.79 39.35 -14.18
N PRO A 10 -0.06 40.47 -14.31
CA PRO A 10 -0.12 41.54 -13.34
C PRO A 10 -1.51 42.19 -13.36
N LEU A 11 -1.98 42.55 -12.15
CA LEU A 11 -3.22 43.28 -11.94
C LEU A 11 -3.17 44.60 -12.71
N ARG A 12 -4.11 44.79 -13.63
CA ARG A 12 -4.32 46.02 -14.38
C ARG A 12 -4.70 47.11 -13.39
N ALA A 13 -3.83 48.11 -13.24
CA ALA A 13 -4.09 49.28 -12.41
C ALA A 13 -5.42 49.94 -12.82
N LEU A 14 -6.26 50.24 -11.83
CA LEU A 14 -7.47 51.04 -11.99
C LEU A 14 -7.10 52.42 -12.57
N PRO A 15 -7.93 52.99 -13.46
CA PRO A 15 -7.69 54.33 -13.97
C PRO A 15 -7.74 55.34 -12.82
N GLN A 16 -6.69 56.14 -12.67
CA GLN A 16 -6.72 57.31 -11.82
C GLN A 16 -7.78 58.27 -12.36
N LEU A 17 -8.87 58.44 -11.62
CA LEU A 17 -9.82 59.52 -11.83
C LEU A 17 -9.13 60.82 -11.42
N LEU A 18 -8.86 61.68 -12.41
CA LEU A 18 -8.51 63.09 -12.18
C LEU A 18 -9.59 63.75 -11.32
N PRO A 19 -9.23 64.71 -10.44
CA PRO A 19 -10.23 65.48 -9.74
C PRO A 19 -10.90 66.42 -10.75
N ALA A 20 -12.19 66.17 -11.02
CA ALA A 20 -13.04 67.15 -11.67
C ALA A 20 -13.18 68.35 -10.72
N GLN A 21 -12.36 69.38 -10.95
CA GLN A 21 -12.62 70.71 -10.43
C GLN A 21 -13.86 71.28 -11.13
N ALA A 22 -15.01 71.05 -10.51
CA ALA A 22 -16.18 71.90 -10.66
C ALA A 22 -17.01 71.69 -9.39
N GLY A 23 -16.53 72.24 -8.27
CA GLY A 23 -17.36 72.35 -7.09
C GLY A 23 -18.60 73.16 -7.44
N PRO A 24 -19.81 72.76 -7.00
CA PRO A 24 -20.96 73.63 -7.10
C PRO A 24 -20.58 74.89 -6.33
N ARG A 25 -20.63 76.03 -7.02
CA ARG A 25 -20.68 77.32 -6.35
C ARG A 25 -21.92 77.25 -5.48
N VAL A 26 -21.71 76.93 -4.22
CA VAL A 26 -22.64 77.28 -3.15
C VAL A 26 -22.76 78.78 -3.32
N LEU A 27 -23.83 79.21 -3.99
CA LEU A 27 -24.34 80.54 -3.78
C LEU A 27 -24.70 80.50 -2.30
N THR A 28 -23.72 80.92 -1.49
CA THR A 28 -23.94 81.58 -0.22
C THR A 28 -25.26 82.27 -0.40
N LEU A 29 -26.29 81.77 0.30
CA LEU A 29 -27.52 82.52 0.51
C LEU A 29 -27.00 83.91 0.78
N LEU A 30 -27.13 84.79 -0.21
CA LEU A 30 -26.92 86.20 -0.02
C LEU A 30 -27.93 86.43 1.07
N SER A 31 -27.40 86.56 2.28
CA SER A 31 -28.01 87.32 3.33
C SER A 31 -28.58 88.49 2.56
N LEU A 32 -29.91 88.48 2.36
CA LEU A 32 -30.62 89.70 2.12
C LEU A 32 -29.95 90.65 3.10
N PRO A 33 -29.43 91.81 2.65
CA PRO A 33 -29.26 92.88 3.61
C PRO A 33 -30.63 92.90 4.25
N ARG A 34 -30.68 92.46 5.51
CA ARG A 34 -31.84 92.61 6.35
C ARG A 34 -31.99 94.10 6.30
N SER A 35 -32.87 94.56 5.41
CA SER A 35 -33.28 95.92 5.33
C SER A 35 -34.06 96.05 6.61
N ASN A 36 -33.33 96.30 7.70
CA ASN A 36 -33.79 97.06 8.81
C ASN A 36 -34.01 98.48 8.26
N SER A 37 -34.96 98.60 7.33
CA SER A 37 -35.84 99.73 7.35
C SER A 37 -36.64 99.53 8.64
N PRO A 38 -36.55 100.46 9.60
CA PRO A 38 -37.51 100.49 10.68
C PRO A 38 -38.89 100.46 10.02
N VAL A 39 -39.79 99.60 10.51
CA VAL A 39 -41.22 99.84 10.32
C VAL A 39 -41.42 101.33 10.60
N PRO A 40 -41.95 102.15 9.66
CA PRO A 40 -42.29 103.52 10.00
C PRO A 40 -43.44 103.37 10.98
N THR A 41 -43.12 103.44 12.26
CA THR A 41 -44.08 103.85 13.26
C THR A 41 -44.70 105.12 12.72
N LEU A 42 -46.00 105.09 12.44
CA LEU A 42 -46.79 106.28 12.18
C LEU A 42 -46.72 107.13 13.47
N GLN A 43 -45.66 107.92 13.59
CA GLN A 43 -45.61 109.07 14.47
C GLN A 43 -46.22 110.23 13.68
N GLU A 44 -47.52 110.36 13.81
CA GLU A 44 -48.18 111.66 13.63
C GLU A 44 -47.78 112.52 14.83
N ASP A 45 -46.65 113.21 14.71
CA ASP A 45 -46.38 114.42 15.49
C ASP A 45 -45.95 115.52 14.52
N THR A 46 -46.63 116.63 14.68
CA THR A 46 -46.86 117.71 13.72
C THR A 46 -45.71 118.72 13.73
N ASP A 47 -45.59 119.43 12.60
CA ASP A 47 -44.90 120.71 12.41
C ASP A 47 -43.37 120.70 12.15
N SER A 48 -43.00 120.43 10.90
CA SER A 48 -41.83 121.05 10.25
C SER A 48 -42.06 121.16 8.73
N ASP A 49 -42.46 122.36 8.30
CA ASP A 49 -42.26 123.02 7.00
C ASP A 49 -42.20 122.15 5.71
N GLY A 50 -43.30 122.17 4.93
CA GLY A 50 -43.24 122.41 3.49
C GLY A 50 -42.90 121.30 2.49
N GLU A 51 -42.66 120.05 2.87
CA GLU A 51 -42.47 118.97 1.88
C GLU A 51 -43.63 117.96 1.90
N GLU A 52 -44.44 117.94 0.83
CA GLU A 52 -45.38 116.85 0.58
C GLU A 52 -44.61 115.52 0.56
N PRO A 53 -45.05 114.48 1.29
CA PRO A 53 -44.36 113.20 1.29
C PRO A 53 -44.33 112.66 -0.15
N GLN A 54 -43.13 112.49 -0.70
CA GLN A 54 -42.95 112.00 -2.06
C GLN A 54 -43.60 110.62 -2.21
N LEU A 55 -44.53 110.51 -3.15
CA LEU A 55 -45.16 109.24 -3.50
C LEU A 55 -44.09 108.29 -4.02
N TYR A 56 -43.99 107.10 -3.39
CA TYR A 56 -43.03 106.06 -3.77
C TYR A 56 -43.19 105.63 -5.25
N PHE A 57 -44.40 105.75 -5.78
CA PHE A 57 -44.68 105.57 -7.20
C PHE A 57 -45.25 106.86 -7.80
N THR A 58 -44.65 107.32 -8.90
CA THR A 58 -45.07 108.53 -9.61
C THR A 58 -45.95 108.20 -10.82
N GLU A 59 -45.78 107.00 -11.39
CA GLU A 59 -46.58 106.48 -12.49
C GLU A 59 -47.20 105.13 -12.10
N PRO A 60 -48.49 104.88 -12.42
CA PRO A 60 -49.17 103.64 -12.05
C PRO A 60 -48.56 102.37 -12.68
N GLN A 61 -47.74 102.51 -13.73
CA GLN A 61 -47.04 101.40 -14.37
C GLN A 61 -45.90 100.83 -13.52
N GLN A 62 -45.24 101.67 -12.69
CA GLN A 62 -44.09 101.26 -11.88
C GLN A 62 -44.42 100.11 -10.91
N LEU A 63 -45.63 100.10 -10.35
CA LEU A 63 -46.10 99.02 -9.47
C LEU A 63 -46.35 97.72 -10.24
N LEU A 64 -46.91 97.80 -11.44
CA LEU A 64 -47.16 96.64 -12.29
C LEU A 64 -45.85 96.01 -12.77
N ASP A 65 -44.83 96.82 -13.04
CA ASP A 65 -43.51 96.34 -13.41
C ASP A 65 -42.81 95.65 -12.24
N VAL A 66 -42.94 96.16 -11.00
CA VAL A 66 -42.47 95.47 -9.79
C VAL A 66 -43.19 94.13 -9.59
N PHE A 67 -44.51 94.07 -9.80
CA PHE A 67 -45.24 92.80 -9.73
C PHE A 67 -44.80 91.82 -10.81
N ARG A 68 -44.57 92.30 -12.03
CA ARG A 68 -44.05 91.48 -13.14
C ARG A 68 -42.67 90.92 -12.83
N GLU A 69 -41.77 91.74 -12.30
CA GLU A 69 -40.43 91.31 -11.89
C GLU A 69 -40.50 90.28 -10.75
N LEU A 70 -41.40 90.48 -9.77
CA LEU A 70 -41.64 89.51 -8.69
C LEU A 70 -42.25 88.19 -9.22
N GLU A 71 -43.14 88.26 -10.20
CA GLU A 71 -43.68 87.07 -10.87
C GLU A 71 -42.57 86.30 -11.59
N GLU A 72 -41.72 86.99 -12.35
CA GLU A 72 -40.58 86.39 -13.04
C GLU A 72 -39.58 85.75 -12.06
N GLN A 73 -39.25 86.45 -10.96
CA GLN A 73 -38.38 85.92 -9.91
C GLN A 73 -38.99 84.70 -9.21
N ASN A 74 -40.29 84.73 -8.88
CA ASN A 74 -40.97 83.58 -8.28
C ASN A 74 -41.00 82.38 -9.24
N LEU A 75 -41.27 82.60 -10.52
CA LEU A 75 -41.24 81.53 -11.54
C LEU A 75 -39.82 80.95 -11.66
N SER A 76 -38.79 81.79 -11.67
CA SER A 76 -37.38 81.34 -11.67
C SER A 76 -37.03 80.50 -10.45
N LEU A 77 -37.47 80.91 -9.25
CA LEU A 77 -37.26 80.16 -8.01
C LEU A 77 -37.98 78.80 -8.02
N ILE A 78 -39.21 78.76 -8.53
CA ILE A 78 -39.97 77.50 -8.68
C ILE A 78 -39.23 76.55 -9.61
N GLN A 79 -38.77 77.05 -10.76
CA GLN A 79 -38.02 76.24 -11.72
C GLN A 79 -36.70 75.73 -11.14
N ASN A 80 -35.92 76.61 -10.48
CA ASN A 80 -34.66 76.22 -9.86
C ASN A 80 -34.87 75.17 -8.75
N ARG A 81 -35.93 75.32 -7.96
CA ARG A 81 -36.31 74.33 -6.93
C ARG A 81 -36.62 72.99 -7.56
N GLN A 82 -37.38 72.98 -8.65
CA GLN A 82 -37.77 71.74 -9.34
C GLN A 82 -36.56 71.05 -9.99
N GLU A 83 -35.70 71.79 -10.68
CA GLU A 83 -34.44 71.26 -11.23
C GLU A 83 -33.55 70.69 -10.11
N MET A 84 -33.46 71.38 -8.96
CA MET A 84 -32.69 70.89 -7.81
C MET A 84 -33.33 69.62 -7.21
N GLU A 85 -34.65 69.54 -7.14
CA GLU A 85 -35.36 68.36 -6.67
C GLU A 85 -35.10 67.15 -7.58
N GLU A 86 -35.19 67.32 -8.90
CA GLU A 86 -34.85 66.28 -9.88
C GLU A 86 -33.40 65.80 -9.73
N THR A 87 -32.43 66.71 -9.60
CA THR A 87 -31.02 66.32 -9.40
C THR A 87 -30.78 65.57 -8.07
N LEU A 88 -31.51 65.94 -7.01
CA LEU A 88 -31.45 65.24 -5.72
C LEU A 88 -32.06 63.84 -5.82
N GLU A 89 -33.16 63.68 -6.55
CA GLU A 89 -33.78 62.39 -6.81
C GLU A 89 -32.85 61.47 -7.61
N GLU A 90 -32.24 61.97 -8.68
CA GLU A 90 -31.23 61.24 -9.47
C GLU A 90 -30.04 60.81 -8.60
N LEU A 91 -29.52 61.71 -7.76
CA LEU A 91 -28.43 61.39 -6.84
C LEU A 91 -28.84 60.33 -5.81
N SER A 92 -30.06 60.42 -5.27
CA SER A 92 -30.62 59.43 -4.35
C SER A 92 -30.75 58.05 -5.02
N HIS A 93 -31.22 58.02 -6.26
CA HIS A 93 -31.33 56.79 -7.04
C HIS A 93 -29.95 56.16 -7.32
N THR A 94 -28.97 56.96 -7.74
CA THR A 94 -27.61 56.46 -7.98
C THR A 94 -26.97 55.94 -6.69
N LEU A 95 -27.14 56.63 -5.57
CA LEU A 95 -26.65 56.18 -4.25
C LEU A 95 -27.31 54.86 -3.83
N LYS A 96 -28.63 54.73 -3.95
CA LYS A 96 -29.33 53.47 -3.64
C LYS A 96 -28.83 52.33 -4.54
N HIS A 97 -28.63 52.60 -5.83
CA HIS A 97 -28.14 51.60 -6.76
C HIS A 97 -26.70 51.15 -6.43
N THR A 98 -25.81 52.09 -6.11
CA THR A 98 -24.42 51.77 -5.73
C THR A 98 -24.36 51.03 -4.40
N GLN A 99 -25.17 51.41 -3.42
CA GLN A 99 -25.33 50.71 -2.15
C GLN A 99 -25.73 49.24 -2.39
N ILE A 100 -26.79 49.00 -3.17
CA ILE A 100 -27.25 47.64 -3.50
C ILE A 100 -26.16 46.83 -4.21
N ARG A 101 -25.40 47.45 -5.13
CA ARG A 101 -24.30 46.78 -5.83
C ARG A 101 -23.19 46.40 -4.84
N MET A 102 -22.77 47.31 -3.98
CA MET A 102 -21.76 47.06 -2.96
C MET A 102 -22.20 45.97 -1.99
N ASP A 103 -23.45 46.00 -1.53
CA ASP A 103 -23.98 44.98 -0.62
C ASP A 103 -23.97 43.57 -1.27
N ARG A 104 -24.27 43.48 -2.57
CA ARG A 104 -24.14 42.23 -3.32
C ARG A 104 -22.69 41.74 -3.39
N GLU A 105 -21.75 42.62 -3.70
CA GLU A 105 -20.32 42.28 -3.75
C GLU A 105 -19.81 41.80 -2.39
N VAL A 106 -20.20 42.48 -1.30
CA VAL A 106 -19.85 42.08 0.08
C VAL A 106 -20.41 40.69 0.40
N ASN A 107 -21.66 40.40 0.02
CA ASN A 107 -22.26 39.10 0.27
C ASN A 107 -21.57 37.98 -0.54
N GLN A 108 -21.23 38.24 -1.81
CA GLN A 108 -20.45 37.30 -2.61
C GLN A 108 -19.07 37.03 -1.98
N LEU A 109 -18.41 38.07 -1.48
CA LEU A 109 -17.11 37.92 -0.82
C LEU A 109 -17.22 37.09 0.46
N LYS A 110 -18.28 37.27 1.25
CA LYS A 110 -18.57 36.45 2.44
C LYS A 110 -18.81 34.98 2.08
N GLU A 111 -19.56 34.71 1.03
CA GLU A 111 -19.79 33.34 0.53
C GLU A 111 -18.48 32.69 0.07
N TRP A 112 -17.63 33.42 -0.63
CA TRP A 112 -16.31 32.94 -1.05
C TRP A 112 -15.39 32.65 0.13
N VAL A 113 -15.34 33.54 1.13
CA VAL A 113 -14.59 33.31 2.37
C VAL A 113 -15.08 32.05 3.07
N THR A 114 -16.39 31.88 3.20
CA THR A 114 -17.00 30.70 3.84
C THR A 114 -16.63 29.41 3.09
N THR A 115 -16.74 29.44 1.77
CA THR A 115 -16.39 28.29 0.91
C THR A 115 -14.91 27.95 1.01
N MET A 116 -14.04 28.94 0.98
CA MET A 116 -12.59 28.73 1.06
C MET A 116 -12.18 28.20 2.44
N MET A 117 -12.81 28.68 3.51
CA MET A 117 -12.60 28.18 4.87
C MET A 117 -13.07 26.73 5.04
N MET A 118 -14.20 26.36 4.41
CA MET A 118 -14.64 24.95 4.33
C MET A 118 -13.66 24.07 3.55
N SER A 119 -13.02 24.58 2.49
CA SER A 119 -12.01 23.84 1.74
C SER A 119 -10.72 23.67 2.55
N ILE A 120 -10.28 24.71 3.27
CA ILE A 120 -9.10 24.66 4.14
C ILE A 120 -9.30 23.61 5.22
N THR A 121 -10.42 23.66 5.95
CA THR A 121 -10.72 22.68 7.02
C THR A 121 -10.76 21.25 6.49
N LYS A 122 -11.38 21.01 5.33
CA LYS A 122 -11.35 19.69 4.68
C LYS A 122 -9.94 19.22 4.33
N GLU A 123 -9.11 20.12 3.80
CA GLU A 123 -7.72 19.79 3.43
C GLU A 123 -6.85 19.55 4.67
N GLU A 124 -7.10 20.27 5.76
CA GLU A 124 -6.45 20.05 7.05
C GLU A 124 -6.84 18.70 7.65
N ASP A 125 -8.13 18.33 7.57
CA ASP A 125 -8.63 17.02 8.01
C ASP A 125 -8.01 15.88 7.19
N THR A 126 -7.94 16.00 5.86
CA THR A 126 -7.31 14.99 4.99
C THR A 126 -5.81 14.90 5.25
N ALA A 127 -5.13 16.03 5.49
CA ALA A 127 -3.72 16.04 5.85
C ALA A 127 -3.48 15.32 7.19
N ALA A 128 -4.32 15.58 8.20
CA ALA A 128 -4.24 14.90 9.49
C ALA A 128 -4.52 13.39 9.38
N GLU A 129 -5.50 12.98 8.56
CA GLU A 129 -5.78 11.58 8.29
C GLU A 129 -4.59 10.88 7.61
N LEU A 130 -4.01 11.51 6.59
CA LEU A 130 -2.84 10.98 5.88
C LEU A 130 -1.61 10.92 6.78
N GLU A 131 -1.41 11.90 7.65
CA GLU A 131 -0.33 11.88 8.64
C GLU A 131 -0.51 10.73 9.64
N LEU A 132 -1.72 10.54 10.18
CA LEU A 132 -2.04 9.42 11.05
C LEU A 132 -1.80 8.09 10.33
N LYS A 133 -2.28 7.98 9.08
CA LYS A 133 -2.08 6.80 8.24
C LYS A 133 -0.59 6.53 8.07
N ALA A 134 0.18 7.52 7.64
CA ALA A 134 1.63 7.42 7.53
C ALA A 134 2.24 6.97 8.86
N ARG A 135 1.91 7.63 9.97
CA ARG A 135 2.41 7.28 11.30
C ARG A 135 2.10 5.82 11.67
N VAL A 136 0.86 5.36 11.51
CA VAL A 136 0.47 3.96 11.77
C VAL A 136 1.24 2.99 10.89
N PHE A 137 1.41 3.30 9.60
CA PHE A 137 2.22 2.48 8.68
C PHE A 137 3.72 2.52 9.00
N HIS A 138 4.25 3.61 9.56
CA HIS A 138 5.66 3.73 9.96
C HIS A 138 5.97 3.14 11.35
N PHE A 139 5.00 3.14 12.28
CA PHE A 139 5.16 2.62 13.64
C PHE A 139 4.99 1.10 13.73
N GLY A 140 4.16 0.49 12.89
CA GLY A 140 4.39 -0.92 12.56
C GLY A 140 5.67 -0.98 11.76
N GLU A 141 6.62 -1.84 12.10
CA GLU A 141 7.75 -2.14 11.20
C GLU A 141 7.15 -2.40 9.81
N TYR A 142 7.19 -1.42 8.90
CA TYR A 142 6.73 -1.62 7.53
C TYR A 142 7.77 -2.52 6.90
N ARG A 143 7.59 -3.82 7.08
CA ARG A 143 8.43 -4.85 6.49
C ARG A 143 8.09 -5.00 5.00
N GLY A 144 7.70 -3.92 4.32
CA GLY A 144 7.41 -3.91 2.88
C GLY A 144 8.58 -4.49 2.10
N ASP A 145 9.80 -4.08 2.42
CA ASP A 145 11.00 -4.67 1.81
C ASP A 145 11.15 -6.18 2.08
N GLN A 146 10.74 -6.67 3.24
CA GLN A 146 10.81 -8.10 3.56
C GLN A 146 9.65 -8.88 2.91
N GLN A 147 8.46 -8.28 2.85
CA GLN A 147 7.28 -8.81 2.18
C GLN A 147 7.50 -8.85 0.66
N ASP A 148 8.11 -7.84 0.08
CA ASP A 148 8.48 -7.78 -1.33
C ASP A 148 9.56 -8.82 -1.66
N LYS A 149 10.58 -8.97 -0.80
CA LYS A 149 11.56 -10.07 -0.94
C LYS A 149 10.89 -11.43 -0.87
N LEU A 150 9.93 -11.62 0.06
CA LEU A 150 9.17 -12.85 0.17
C LEU A 150 8.33 -13.09 -1.10
N LEU A 151 7.62 -12.07 -1.59
CA LEU A 151 6.80 -12.14 -2.79
C LEU A 151 7.64 -12.48 -4.03
N GLN A 152 8.82 -11.88 -4.16
CA GLN A 152 9.77 -12.21 -5.22
C GLN A 152 10.28 -13.66 -5.09
N SER A 153 10.57 -14.12 -3.87
CA SER A 153 10.98 -15.51 -3.63
C SER A 153 9.87 -16.50 -4.02
N LEU A 154 8.63 -16.21 -3.64
CA LEU A 154 7.46 -17.02 -4.01
C LEU A 154 7.25 -17.02 -5.52
N ASN A 155 7.31 -15.86 -6.17
CA ASN A 155 7.19 -15.73 -7.62
C ASN A 155 8.25 -16.59 -8.34
N ARG A 156 9.51 -16.55 -7.89
CA ARG A 156 10.58 -17.42 -8.42
C ARG A 156 10.27 -18.90 -8.27
N LYS A 157 9.80 -19.35 -7.09
CA LYS A 157 9.42 -20.75 -6.87
C LYS A 157 8.28 -21.20 -7.79
N VAL A 158 7.25 -20.36 -7.94
CA VAL A 158 6.13 -20.64 -8.84
C VAL A 158 6.60 -20.73 -10.29
N LEU A 159 7.49 -19.83 -10.70
CA LEU A 159 8.08 -19.82 -12.03
C LEU A 159 8.94 -21.08 -12.28
N ASP A 160 9.71 -21.51 -11.28
CA ASP A 160 10.49 -22.75 -11.37
C ASP A 160 9.56 -23.95 -11.55
N VAL A 161 8.50 -24.09 -10.75
CA VAL A 161 7.51 -25.18 -10.90
C VAL A 161 6.83 -25.11 -12.27
N TYR A 162 6.40 -23.93 -12.70
CA TYR A 162 5.77 -23.72 -14.00
C TYR A 162 6.68 -24.20 -15.15
N ARG A 163 7.97 -23.86 -15.12
CA ARG A 163 8.94 -24.31 -16.14
C ARG A 163 9.14 -25.82 -16.19
N HIS A 164 9.12 -26.48 -15.03
CA HIS A 164 9.33 -27.93 -14.97
C HIS A 164 8.07 -28.72 -15.33
N CYS A 165 6.90 -28.23 -14.94
CA CYS A 165 5.62 -28.91 -15.17
C CYS A 165 5.03 -28.60 -16.55
N VAL A 166 5.23 -27.39 -17.07
CA VAL A 166 4.65 -26.91 -18.33
C VAL A 166 5.77 -26.76 -19.36
N SER A 167 6.03 -27.80 -20.14
CA SER A 167 7.09 -27.82 -21.17
C SER A 167 6.79 -26.96 -22.41
N THR A 168 5.72 -26.17 -22.41
CA THR A 168 5.27 -25.39 -23.57
C THR A 168 6.10 -24.11 -23.69
N GLN A 169 6.58 -23.82 -24.92
CA GLN A 169 7.34 -22.64 -25.37
C GLN A 169 6.64 -21.27 -25.19
N GLN A 170 5.70 -21.15 -24.26
CA GLN A 170 4.96 -19.91 -24.02
C GLN A 170 5.61 -19.14 -22.88
N GLU A 171 6.79 -18.60 -23.17
CA GLU A 171 7.45 -17.57 -22.37
C GLU A 171 6.77 -16.21 -22.65
N ALA A 172 5.57 -15.99 -22.11
CA ALA A 172 4.89 -14.71 -22.29
C ALA A 172 4.34 -14.19 -20.96
N ASN A 173 5.14 -13.40 -20.24
CA ASN A 173 4.74 -12.44 -19.19
C ASN A 173 3.49 -12.80 -18.35
N LEU A 174 3.37 -14.06 -17.88
CA LEU A 174 2.24 -14.47 -17.06
C LEU A 174 2.42 -13.97 -15.63
N GLY A 175 1.36 -13.44 -15.05
CA GLY A 175 1.32 -13.11 -13.61
C GLY A 175 1.41 -14.38 -12.76
N THR A 176 1.87 -14.27 -11.50
CA THR A 176 2.01 -15.43 -10.58
C THR A 176 0.73 -16.23 -10.43
N VAL A 177 -0.42 -15.54 -10.34
CA VAL A 177 -1.73 -16.18 -10.22
C VAL A 177 -2.06 -16.99 -11.48
N GLN A 178 -1.78 -16.44 -12.66
CA GLN A 178 -2.03 -17.13 -13.93
C GLN A 178 -1.14 -18.38 -14.07
N MET A 179 0.14 -18.30 -13.67
CA MET A 179 1.03 -19.46 -13.64
C MET A 179 0.48 -20.56 -12.71
N LEU A 180 -0.02 -20.19 -11.52
CA LEU A 180 -0.62 -21.14 -10.59
C LEU A 180 -1.88 -21.81 -11.16
N THR A 181 -2.76 -21.07 -11.84
CA THR A 181 -3.95 -21.65 -12.48
C THR A 181 -3.58 -22.69 -13.54
N VAL A 182 -2.53 -22.46 -14.32
CA VAL A 182 -2.05 -23.42 -15.32
C VAL A 182 -1.44 -24.66 -14.64
N ILE A 183 -0.68 -24.48 -13.56
CA ILE A 183 -0.11 -25.59 -12.78
C ILE A 183 -1.23 -26.45 -12.18
N GLU A 184 -2.25 -25.81 -11.60
CA GLU A 184 -3.41 -26.49 -11.02
C GLU A 184 -4.14 -27.32 -12.08
N HIS A 185 -4.41 -26.74 -13.24
CA HIS A 185 -5.04 -27.46 -14.34
C HIS A 185 -4.20 -28.68 -14.81
N GLN A 186 -2.88 -28.53 -14.93
CA GLN A 186 -1.97 -29.63 -15.26
C GLN A 186 -1.99 -30.73 -14.20
N LEU A 187 -2.06 -30.37 -12.92
CA LEU A 187 -2.18 -31.34 -11.84
C LEU A 187 -3.50 -32.10 -11.94
N ASP A 188 -4.62 -31.42 -12.18
CA ASP A 188 -5.93 -32.06 -12.36
C ASP A 188 -5.94 -33.02 -13.55
N GLU A 189 -5.38 -32.62 -14.69
CA GLU A 189 -5.25 -33.49 -15.87
C GLU A 189 -4.42 -34.75 -15.57
N LEU A 190 -3.30 -34.61 -14.85
CA LEU A 190 -2.47 -35.75 -14.46
C LEU A 190 -3.18 -36.68 -13.48
N LEU A 191 -3.96 -36.13 -12.54
CA LEU A 191 -4.76 -36.91 -11.60
C LEU A 191 -5.88 -37.66 -12.32
N GLU A 192 -6.62 -37.02 -13.23
CA GLU A 192 -7.62 -37.69 -14.06
C GLU A 192 -7.00 -38.82 -14.89
N ASN A 193 -5.84 -38.57 -15.48
CA ASN A 193 -5.13 -39.58 -16.26
C ASN A 193 -4.71 -40.78 -15.40
N LEU A 194 -4.31 -40.54 -14.15
CA LEU A 194 -3.95 -41.59 -13.19
C LEU A 194 -5.17 -42.44 -12.80
N GLU A 195 -6.32 -41.82 -12.59
CA GLU A 195 -7.57 -42.53 -12.29
C GLU A 195 -8.09 -43.35 -13.48
N ARG A 196 -7.88 -42.85 -14.70
CA ARG A 196 -8.32 -43.51 -15.94
C ARG A 196 -7.38 -44.63 -16.40
N VAL A 197 -6.26 -44.90 -15.71
CA VAL A 197 -5.33 -45.96 -16.12
C VAL A 197 -6.05 -47.32 -16.12
N PRO A 198 -6.13 -48.02 -17.27
CA PRO A 198 -6.84 -49.30 -17.35
C PRO A 198 -6.21 -50.36 -16.43
N GLN A 199 -7.03 -51.05 -15.65
CA GLN A 199 -6.60 -52.09 -14.71
C GLN A 199 -5.77 -53.20 -15.38
N VAL A 200 -6.07 -53.51 -16.64
CA VAL A 200 -5.33 -54.49 -17.44
C VAL A 200 -3.85 -54.10 -17.59
N LYS A 201 -3.53 -52.82 -17.78
CA LYS A 201 -2.15 -52.34 -17.87
C LYS A 201 -1.44 -52.47 -16.53
N ILE A 202 -2.15 -52.18 -15.43
CA ILE A 202 -1.61 -52.30 -14.06
C ILE A 202 -1.24 -53.76 -13.78
N GLU A 203 -2.14 -54.70 -14.02
CA GLU A 203 -1.88 -56.13 -13.81
C GLU A 203 -0.71 -56.64 -14.67
N GLN A 204 -0.56 -56.16 -15.91
CA GLN A 204 0.56 -56.53 -16.76
C GLN A 204 1.90 -56.04 -16.18
N VAL A 205 1.95 -54.80 -15.69
CA VAL A 205 3.14 -54.21 -15.05
C VAL A 205 3.46 -54.94 -13.74
N GLU A 206 2.47 -55.25 -12.92
CA GLU A 206 2.66 -56.03 -11.69
C GLU A 206 3.20 -57.44 -11.98
N ARG A 207 2.61 -58.14 -12.95
CA ARG A 207 3.10 -59.47 -13.38
C ARG A 207 4.53 -59.39 -13.92
N ALA A 208 4.89 -58.34 -14.64
CA ALA A 208 6.25 -58.14 -15.14
C ALA A 208 7.24 -57.90 -13.99
N LYS A 209 6.92 -56.99 -13.05
CA LYS A 209 7.76 -56.73 -11.88
C LYS A 209 7.92 -57.95 -10.97
N GLU A 210 6.84 -58.69 -10.73
CA GLU A 210 6.89 -59.91 -9.93
C GLU A 210 7.70 -61.02 -10.63
N LYS A 211 7.60 -61.14 -11.97
CA LYS A 211 8.47 -62.04 -12.74
C LYS A 211 9.93 -61.64 -12.63
N GLU A 212 10.26 -60.37 -12.81
CA GLU A 212 11.64 -59.86 -12.68
C GLU A 212 12.18 -60.16 -11.28
N ARG A 213 11.41 -59.87 -10.23
CA ARG A 213 11.79 -60.15 -8.85
C ARG A 213 12.08 -61.65 -8.62
N ARG A 214 11.25 -62.53 -9.17
CA ARG A 214 11.47 -63.99 -9.09
C ARG A 214 12.73 -64.45 -9.82
N ILE A 215 13.00 -63.87 -10.98
CA ILE A 215 14.21 -64.19 -11.76
C ILE A 215 15.44 -63.74 -10.97
N ARG A 216 15.48 -62.49 -10.48
CA ARG A 216 16.58 -61.97 -9.65
C ARG A 216 16.86 -62.87 -8.44
N LEU A 217 15.83 -63.28 -7.71
CA LEU A 217 15.99 -64.16 -6.55
C LEU A 217 16.57 -65.54 -6.92
N ARG A 218 16.17 -66.10 -8.06
CA ARG A 218 16.71 -67.39 -8.55
C ARG A 218 18.16 -67.25 -8.99
N GLU A 219 18.49 -66.16 -9.68
CA GLU A 219 19.86 -65.85 -10.10
C GLU A 219 20.78 -65.68 -8.90
N GLU A 220 20.37 -64.91 -7.89
CA GLU A 220 21.11 -64.75 -6.63
C GLU A 220 21.35 -66.10 -5.93
N LYS A 221 20.32 -66.97 -5.87
CA LYS A 221 20.45 -68.30 -5.28
C LYS A 221 21.43 -69.20 -6.06
N LEU A 222 21.36 -69.15 -7.40
CA LEU A 222 22.24 -69.94 -8.26
C LEU A 222 23.68 -69.43 -8.20
N GLN A 223 23.88 -68.12 -8.14
CA GLN A 223 25.18 -67.51 -7.92
C GLN A 223 25.77 -67.93 -6.57
N MET A 224 24.98 -67.91 -5.50
CA MET A 224 25.42 -68.36 -4.17
C MET A 224 25.83 -69.85 -4.19
N GLN A 225 25.06 -70.71 -4.85
CA GLN A 225 25.43 -72.13 -4.99
C GLN A 225 26.71 -72.31 -5.81
N LYS A 226 26.88 -71.55 -6.89
CA LYS A 226 28.09 -71.58 -7.72
C LYS A 226 29.32 -71.17 -6.92
N ILE A 227 29.24 -70.09 -6.12
CA ILE A 227 30.33 -69.65 -5.23
C ILE A 227 30.69 -70.75 -4.24
N LEU A 228 29.70 -71.36 -3.57
CA LEU A 228 29.95 -72.46 -2.63
C LEU A 228 30.58 -73.68 -3.31
N GLN A 229 30.18 -73.99 -4.54
CA GLN A 229 30.74 -75.10 -5.32
C GLN A 229 32.19 -74.79 -5.75
N GLU A 230 32.44 -73.57 -6.22
CA GLU A 230 33.78 -73.10 -6.57
C GLU A 230 34.71 -73.11 -5.35
N GLU A 231 34.25 -72.66 -4.18
CA GLU A 231 35.03 -72.70 -2.93
C GLU A 231 35.39 -74.15 -2.54
N ARG A 232 34.44 -75.09 -2.66
CA ARG A 232 34.70 -76.52 -2.42
C ARG A 232 35.76 -77.06 -3.38
N LEU A 233 35.65 -76.75 -4.66
CA LEU A 233 36.62 -77.16 -5.69
C LEU A 233 37.99 -76.54 -5.44
N GLN A 234 38.06 -75.26 -5.09
CA GLN A 234 39.30 -74.57 -4.73
C GLN A 234 39.95 -75.20 -3.49
N ARG A 235 39.18 -75.49 -2.44
CA ARG A 235 39.69 -76.18 -1.23
C ARG A 235 40.19 -77.60 -1.54
N ALA A 236 39.54 -78.32 -2.45
CA ALA A 236 40.02 -79.62 -2.92
C ALA A 236 41.33 -79.51 -3.73
N ARG A 237 41.40 -78.54 -4.66
CA ARG A 237 42.62 -78.26 -5.43
C ARG A 237 43.79 -77.85 -4.54
N ALA A 238 43.57 -76.96 -3.58
CA ALA A 238 44.58 -76.53 -2.62
C ALA A 238 45.09 -77.71 -1.76
N ARG A 239 44.20 -78.63 -1.34
CA ARG A 239 44.62 -79.87 -0.66
C ARG A 239 45.45 -80.79 -1.54
N ALA A 240 45.15 -80.89 -2.83
CA ALA A 240 45.92 -81.71 -3.78
C ALA A 240 47.29 -81.10 -4.12
N GLN A 241 47.39 -79.76 -4.19
CA GLN A 241 48.62 -79.03 -4.46
C GLN A 241 49.49 -78.81 -3.21
N ALA A 242 48.90 -78.93 -2.01
CA ALA A 242 49.64 -78.81 -0.76
C ALA A 242 50.78 -79.83 -0.75
N GLU A 243 51.98 -79.34 -0.42
CA GLU A 243 53.18 -80.16 -0.41
C GLU A 243 52.99 -81.36 0.53
N ILE A 244 53.12 -82.57 -0.03
CA ILE A 244 53.03 -83.80 0.76
C ILE A 244 54.23 -83.81 1.70
N LYS A 245 53.99 -83.47 2.96
CA LYS A 245 54.98 -83.61 4.03
C LYS A 245 55.31 -85.09 4.15
N LYS A 246 56.46 -85.49 3.59
CA LYS A 246 56.99 -86.83 3.77
C LYS A 246 57.36 -86.98 5.23
N ASN A 247 56.50 -87.65 5.98
CA ASN A 247 56.84 -88.11 7.31
C ASN A 247 58.06 -89.02 7.17
N ARG A 248 59.27 -88.50 7.45
CA ARG A 248 60.37 -89.38 7.85
C ARG A 248 59.79 -90.14 9.04
N GLY A 249 59.66 -91.46 8.92
CA GLY A 249 58.95 -92.29 9.90
C GLY A 249 59.49 -92.09 11.32
N ARG A 250 58.92 -92.80 12.29
CA ARG A 250 59.42 -92.77 13.68
C ARG A 250 60.95 -92.90 13.72
N THR A 251 61.63 -91.92 14.34
CA THR A 251 63.07 -91.98 14.58
C THR A 251 63.41 -93.31 15.25
N LEU A 252 64.39 -94.03 14.71
CA LEU A 252 64.78 -95.34 15.22
C LEU A 252 65.33 -95.18 16.63
N VAL A 253 64.52 -95.49 17.64
CA VAL A 253 64.93 -95.45 19.05
C VAL A 253 65.84 -96.65 19.32
N ARG A 254 67.03 -96.42 19.89
CA ARG A 254 67.92 -97.51 20.34
C ARG A 254 67.17 -98.38 21.36
N ARG A 255 67.20 -99.70 21.16
CA ARG A 255 66.65 -100.66 22.12
C ARG A 255 67.50 -100.65 23.41
N SER A 256 66.86 -100.84 24.56
CA SER A 256 67.54 -101.01 25.85
C SER A 256 68.48 -102.21 25.82
N LYS A 257 69.63 -102.11 26.51
CA LYS A 257 70.56 -103.23 26.69
C LYS A 257 69.87 -104.38 27.47
N PRO A 258 70.18 -105.66 27.20
CA PRO A 258 69.55 -106.79 27.85
C PRO A 258 69.69 -106.72 29.39
N PRO A 259 68.66 -107.12 30.16
CA PRO A 259 68.72 -107.16 31.62
C PRO A 259 69.84 -108.08 32.12
N ALA A 260 70.63 -107.60 33.07
CA ALA A 260 71.65 -108.42 33.72
C ALA A 260 70.99 -109.53 34.56
N HIS A 261 71.48 -110.75 34.41
CA HIS A 261 70.97 -111.95 35.07
C HIS A 261 71.12 -111.81 36.60
N LYS A 262 70.00 -111.69 37.31
CA LYS A 262 69.96 -111.81 38.77
C LYS A 262 69.59 -113.26 39.11
N ILE A 263 70.42 -113.87 39.96
CA ILE A 263 70.29 -115.24 40.44
C ILE A 263 69.04 -115.33 41.33
N LYS A 264 68.13 -116.25 40.98
CA LYS A 264 66.89 -116.56 41.69
C LYS A 264 67.20 -117.30 43.00
N GLN A 265 66.62 -116.83 44.10
CA GLN A 265 66.22 -117.67 45.21
C GLN A 265 64.71 -117.89 45.08
N GLU A 266 64.31 -119.13 44.79
CA GLU A 266 62.93 -119.58 44.75
C GLU A 266 62.50 -119.95 46.17
N SER A 267 61.32 -119.47 46.59
CA SER A 267 60.50 -120.18 47.56
C SER A 267 59.34 -120.77 46.78
N GLU A 268 59.35 -122.09 46.71
CA GLU A 268 58.34 -122.89 46.03
C GLU A 268 57.08 -123.06 46.89
N HIS A 269 55.99 -123.28 46.14
CA HIS A 269 54.76 -123.96 46.53
C HIS A 269 53.58 -123.16 47.12
N MET A 270 52.89 -122.50 46.19
CA MET A 270 51.48 -122.75 45.83
C MET A 270 50.71 -123.79 46.67
N LEU A 271 49.73 -123.33 47.45
CA LEU A 271 48.42 -123.97 47.60
C LEU A 271 47.34 -122.88 47.83
N MET A 272 46.56 -122.65 46.78
CA MET A 272 45.14 -122.30 46.71
C MET A 272 44.44 -121.76 47.97
N ASP A 273 43.63 -120.71 47.77
CA ASP A 273 42.34 -120.64 48.47
C ASP A 273 41.27 -120.01 47.55
N LYS A 274 40.76 -120.85 46.64
CA LYS A 274 39.65 -120.55 45.71
C LYS A 274 38.34 -120.21 46.43
N GLU A 275 38.26 -120.49 47.73
CA GLU A 275 37.06 -120.28 48.55
C GLU A 275 36.78 -118.79 48.84
N LYS A 276 37.80 -117.92 48.77
CA LYS A 276 37.61 -116.46 48.95
C LYS A 276 37.04 -115.76 47.72
N GLU A 277 37.20 -116.36 46.54
CA GLU A 277 36.65 -115.83 45.29
C GLU A 277 35.16 -116.18 45.15
N GLU A 278 34.73 -117.34 45.68
CA GLU A 278 33.34 -117.81 45.62
C GLU A 278 32.41 -117.09 46.62
N LEU A 279 32.91 -116.60 47.76
CA LEU A 279 32.08 -115.84 48.72
C LEU A 279 31.69 -114.44 48.20
N LEU A 280 32.49 -113.85 47.30
CA LEU A 280 32.16 -112.58 46.66
C LEU A 280 31.12 -112.74 45.54
N PHE A 281 30.85 -113.97 45.09
CA PHE A 281 29.92 -114.27 44.01
C PHE A 281 28.54 -114.74 44.49
N PHE A 282 28.28 -114.88 45.80
CA PHE A 282 27.00 -115.45 46.29
C PHE A 282 26.16 -114.53 47.20
N PHE A 283 26.58 -113.28 47.40
CA PHE A 283 25.67 -112.20 47.81
C PHE A 283 25.29 -111.29 46.63
N THR A 284 25.47 -111.80 45.40
CA THR A 284 24.50 -111.67 44.29
C THR A 284 24.59 -112.88 43.38
#